data_AF-A0A962WAT5-F1
#
_entry.id   AF-A0A962WAT5-F1
#
_cell.length_a   1.000
_cell.length_b   1.000
_cell.length_c   1.000
_cell.angle_alpha   90.00
_cell.angle_beta   90.00
_cell.angle_gamma   90.00
#
_symmetry.space_group_name_H-M   'P 1'
#
loop_
_entity.id
_entity.type
_entity.pdbx_description
1 polymer ?
#
loop_
_entity_poly.entity_id
_entity_poly.type
_entity_poly.pdbx_seq_one_letter_code
_entity_poly.pdbx_strand_id
1 'polypeptide(L)'
;MKRLLILALLSVLSACNSVKPDAQETGAQKTGNTAQPAVTTAPALSDQGPVWKVGDRWEWSDGYALEVRAVVDGRTRFDRLDAPKQVQVREGLFPIETVSLDGRRVVVYRSQDPQELLPFAVGKSTVFRREYLANGQLRVHNTSWVVEGQEHITVPAGEFDCWVLVRRTRSVNSDWVGFERWWYAPVVRHYVRLEYRYGEQPPGSRVLINYHLQS
;
A
#
# COMPACT_ATOMS: atom_id res chain seq x y z
N MET A 1 -43.01 -31.07 -16.90
CA MET A 1 -42.60 -32.49 -16.89
C MET A 1 -41.60 -32.73 -18.01
N LYS A 2 -40.63 -33.62 -17.77
CA LYS A 2 -39.56 -34.15 -18.65
C LYS A 2 -38.28 -33.31 -18.79
N ARG A 3 -37.36 -33.64 -17.87
CA ARG A 3 -35.90 -33.46 -17.95
C ARG A 3 -35.35 -34.37 -19.06
N LEU A 4 -34.30 -33.93 -19.76
CA LEU A 4 -33.41 -34.84 -20.48
C LEU A 4 -31.96 -34.50 -20.11
N LEU A 5 -31.34 -35.48 -19.47
CA LEU A 5 -29.96 -35.54 -19.05
C LEU A 5 -29.16 -36.20 -20.19
N ILE A 6 -28.03 -35.63 -20.61
CA ILE A 6 -27.04 -36.36 -21.41
C ILE A 6 -25.71 -36.26 -20.68
N LEU A 7 -25.31 -37.40 -20.11
CA LEU A 7 -24.01 -37.67 -19.52
C LEU A 7 -23.18 -38.38 -20.59
N ALA A 8 -21.97 -37.88 -20.87
CA ALA A 8 -20.92 -38.67 -21.49
C ALA A 8 -19.58 -38.08 -21.04
N LEU A 9 -18.89 -38.77 -20.12
CA LEU A 9 -17.45 -38.55 -19.92
C LEU A 9 -16.74 -39.90 -20.00
N LEU A 10 -15.88 -39.98 -21.01
CA LEU A 10 -14.99 -41.07 -21.34
C LEU A 10 -13.82 -41.11 -20.34
N SER A 11 -13.55 -42.29 -19.80
CA SER A 11 -12.36 -42.62 -19.03
C SER A 11 -11.22 -43.02 -19.96
N VAL A 12 -10.03 -42.43 -19.77
CA VAL A 12 -8.77 -42.95 -20.33
C VAL A 12 -7.78 -43.18 -19.19
N LEU A 13 -7.47 -44.46 -18.98
CA LEU A 13 -6.33 -44.98 -18.23
C LEU A 13 -5.11 -45.09 -19.15
N SER A 14 -3.93 -44.86 -18.58
CA SER A 14 -2.57 -45.30 -18.99
C SER A 14 -1.58 -44.14 -18.84
N ALA A 15 -0.33 -44.33 -18.45
CA ALA A 15 0.41 -45.41 -17.82
C ALA A 15 1.73 -44.78 -17.33
N CYS A 16 2.34 -45.38 -16.31
CA CYS A 16 3.64 -45.01 -15.76
C CYS A 16 4.75 -45.03 -16.83
N ASN A 17 5.68 -44.08 -16.76
CA ASN A 17 7.04 -44.31 -17.25
C ASN A 17 8.05 -43.81 -16.22
N SER A 18 8.72 -44.78 -15.60
CA SER A 18 9.91 -44.61 -14.80
C SER A 18 11.09 -44.25 -15.71
N VAL A 19 11.75 -43.12 -15.44
CA VAL A 19 13.08 -42.84 -15.99
C VAL A 19 14.06 -42.80 -14.82
N LYS A 20 15.09 -43.64 -14.91
CA LYS A 20 16.28 -43.63 -14.04
C LYS A 20 17.53 -43.59 -14.96
N PRO A 21 18.68 -43.20 -14.41
CA PRO A 21 19.38 -42.00 -14.81
C PRO A 21 20.62 -42.33 -15.66
N ASP A 22 21.13 -41.35 -16.40
CA ASP A 22 22.51 -41.46 -16.87
C ASP A 22 23.25 -40.12 -16.91
N ALA A 23 24.53 -40.27 -16.59
CA ALA A 23 25.70 -39.45 -16.89
C ALA A 23 25.87 -38.07 -16.22
N GLN A 24 26.95 -38.04 -15.43
CA GLN A 24 27.66 -36.88 -14.92
C GLN A 24 28.12 -35.95 -16.06
N GLU A 25 27.78 -34.66 -15.96
CA GLU A 25 28.62 -33.59 -16.50
C GLU A 25 29.26 -32.83 -15.34
N THR A 26 30.57 -33.01 -15.21
CA THR A 26 31.46 -32.17 -14.42
C THR A 26 31.53 -30.76 -15.03
N GLY A 27 30.64 -29.89 -14.57
CA GLY A 27 30.72 -28.44 -14.75
C GLY A 27 31.08 -27.79 -13.43
N ALA A 28 32.30 -27.29 -13.30
CA ALA A 28 32.75 -26.51 -12.14
C ALA A 28 31.89 -25.23 -12.00
N GLN A 29 30.95 -25.25 -11.05
CA GLN A 29 30.22 -24.06 -10.62
C GLN A 29 31.19 -23.16 -9.83
N LYS A 30 31.67 -22.10 -10.48
CA LYS A 30 32.20 -20.93 -9.77
C LYS A 30 31.08 -20.37 -8.90
N THR A 31 31.23 -20.53 -7.58
CA THR A 31 30.47 -19.82 -6.56
C THR A 31 30.80 -18.34 -6.65
N GLY A 32 30.10 -17.63 -7.54
CA GLY A 32 29.96 -16.18 -7.45
C GLY A 32 29.11 -15.87 -6.22
N ASN A 33 29.76 -15.72 -5.07
CA ASN A 33 29.17 -15.01 -3.94
C ASN A 33 28.99 -13.55 -4.36
N THR A 34 27.89 -13.26 -5.04
CA THR A 34 27.38 -11.89 -5.12
C THR A 34 26.92 -11.56 -3.72
N ALA A 35 27.79 -10.91 -2.94
CA ALA A 35 27.44 -10.36 -1.64
C ALA A 35 26.22 -9.47 -1.85
N GLN A 36 25.07 -9.93 -1.35
CA GLN A 36 23.88 -9.10 -1.24
C GLN A 36 24.28 -7.90 -0.37
N PRO A 37 24.11 -6.65 -0.84
CA PRO A 37 24.43 -5.48 -0.04
C PRO A 37 23.74 -5.61 1.31
N ALA A 38 24.45 -5.30 2.39
CA ALA A 38 23.88 -5.26 3.72
C ALA A 38 22.58 -4.45 3.68
N VAL A 39 21.50 -5.04 4.20
CA VAL A 39 20.20 -4.36 4.28
C VAL A 39 20.42 -3.07 5.05
N THR A 40 20.39 -1.94 4.35
CA THR A 40 20.47 -0.63 4.99
C THR A 40 19.12 -0.42 5.67
N THR A 41 19.16 -0.31 6.99
CA THR A 41 17.95 -0.23 7.83
C THR A 41 17.30 1.14 7.62
N ALA A 42 16.01 1.16 7.30
CA ALA A 42 15.24 2.39 7.22
C ALA A 42 15.29 3.13 8.56
N PRO A 43 15.44 4.47 8.57
CA PRO A 43 15.44 5.24 9.81
C PRO A 43 14.19 4.95 10.64
N ALA A 44 14.33 4.97 11.96
CA ALA A 44 13.19 4.89 12.85
C ALA A 44 12.27 6.09 12.62
N LEU A 45 10.98 5.83 12.45
CA LEU A 45 9.97 6.90 12.49
C LEU A 45 9.74 7.29 13.95
N SER A 46 9.44 8.57 14.20
CA SER A 46 9.07 9.01 15.56
C SER A 46 7.79 8.30 16.02
N ASP A 47 7.60 8.21 17.34
CA ASP A 47 6.37 7.65 17.94
C ASP A 47 5.11 8.42 17.51
N GLN A 48 5.26 9.65 17.01
CA GLN A 48 4.18 10.53 16.55
C GLN A 48 3.93 10.42 15.04
N GLY A 49 4.74 9.67 14.30
CA GLY A 49 4.61 9.51 12.85
C GLY A 49 5.30 10.62 12.04
N PRO A 50 4.87 10.88 10.79
CA PRO A 50 5.40 11.99 9.98
C PRO A 50 5.10 13.35 10.61
N VAL A 51 6.12 14.20 10.68
CA VAL A 51 5.97 15.62 11.00
C VAL A 51 5.98 16.42 9.70
N TRP A 52 4.79 16.64 9.13
CA TRP A 52 4.63 17.45 7.92
C TRP A 52 4.66 18.94 8.22
N LYS A 53 5.14 19.72 7.25
CA LYS A 53 5.18 21.17 7.30
C LYS A 53 4.40 21.77 6.15
N VAL A 54 3.71 22.90 6.41
CA VAL A 54 3.02 23.66 5.37
C VAL A 54 4.03 24.02 4.27
N GLY A 55 3.71 23.69 3.03
CA GLY A 55 4.61 23.84 1.88
C GLY A 55 5.46 22.62 1.53
N ASP A 56 5.40 21.52 2.31
CA ASP A 56 5.95 20.23 1.85
C ASP A 56 5.17 19.74 0.62
N ARG A 57 5.87 19.23 -0.40
CA ARG A 57 5.31 18.83 -1.70
C ARG A 57 5.92 17.53 -2.22
N TRP A 58 5.11 16.78 -2.97
CA TRP A 58 5.51 15.54 -3.63
C TRP A 58 4.78 15.37 -4.97
N GLU A 59 5.48 14.81 -5.95
CA GLU A 59 4.96 14.52 -7.30
C GLU A 59 5.30 13.08 -7.68
N TRP A 60 4.35 12.38 -8.29
CA TRP A 60 4.50 10.97 -8.68
C TRP A 60 4.32 10.76 -10.18
N SER A 61 4.82 9.61 -10.64
CA SER A 61 4.87 9.21 -12.06
C SER A 61 3.53 9.13 -12.78
N ASP A 62 2.42 8.98 -12.05
CA ASP A 62 1.06 8.94 -12.62
C ASP A 62 0.39 10.32 -12.67
N GLY A 63 1.16 11.39 -12.45
CA GLY A 63 0.68 12.76 -12.41
C GLY A 63 0.10 13.16 -11.06
N TYR A 64 -0.11 12.23 -10.12
CA TYR A 64 -0.57 12.57 -8.77
C TYR A 64 0.43 13.51 -8.09
N ALA A 65 -0.06 14.55 -7.42
CA ALA A 65 0.80 15.48 -6.70
C ALA A 65 0.08 16.06 -5.49
N LEU A 66 0.80 16.23 -4.38
CA LEU A 66 0.28 16.74 -3.11
C LEU A 66 1.11 17.90 -2.58
N GLU A 67 0.44 18.86 -1.94
CA GLU A 67 1.04 19.92 -1.14
C GLU A 67 0.37 20.01 0.23
N VAL A 68 1.15 20.14 1.30
CA VAL A 68 0.63 20.42 2.63
C VAL A 68 0.17 21.88 2.70
N ARG A 69 -1.13 22.08 2.93
CA ARG A 69 -1.73 23.42 3.05
C ARG A 69 -1.95 23.89 4.47
N ALA A 70 -2.18 22.96 5.40
CA ALA A 70 -2.42 23.30 6.79
C ALA A 70 -2.05 22.14 7.70
N VAL A 71 -1.57 22.48 8.90
CA VAL A 71 -1.37 21.55 10.02
C VAL A 71 -2.03 22.17 11.23
N VAL A 72 -3.07 21.54 11.78
CA VAL A 72 -3.88 22.05 12.90
C VAL A 72 -4.26 20.87 13.79
N ASP A 73 -3.94 20.95 15.08
CA ASP A 73 -4.33 19.96 16.10
C ASP A 73 -4.04 18.50 15.70
N GLY A 74 -2.82 18.22 15.23
CA GLY A 74 -2.40 16.88 14.79
C GLY A 74 -2.99 16.41 13.45
N ARG A 75 -3.81 17.24 12.80
CA ARG A 75 -4.39 16.98 11.47
C ARG A 75 -3.66 17.76 10.41
N THR A 76 -3.38 17.09 9.30
CA THR A 76 -2.68 17.68 8.16
C THR A 76 -3.58 17.64 6.92
N ARG A 77 -3.79 18.81 6.32
CA ARG A 77 -4.52 18.97 5.05
C ARG A 77 -3.54 19.00 3.89
N PHE A 78 -3.79 18.15 2.91
CA PHE A 78 -3.11 18.07 1.63
C PHE A 78 -4.06 18.49 0.51
N ASP A 79 -3.59 19.36 -0.37
CA ASP A 79 -4.29 19.69 -1.61
C ASP A 79 -3.65 18.93 -2.76
N ARG A 80 -4.47 18.43 -3.70
CA ARG A 80 -3.96 17.88 -4.95
C ARG A 80 -3.57 19.00 -5.89
N LEU A 81 -2.33 18.97 -6.35
CA LEU A 81 -1.82 19.93 -7.34
C LEU A 81 -2.29 19.58 -8.76
N ASP A 82 -2.45 18.29 -9.02
CA ASP A 82 -2.85 17.75 -10.33
C ASP A 82 -4.37 17.76 -10.56
N ALA A 83 -5.14 17.86 -9.48
CA ALA A 83 -6.60 17.91 -9.52
C ALA A 83 -7.12 18.96 -8.54
N PRO A 84 -7.16 20.25 -8.93
CA PRO A 84 -7.57 21.34 -8.07
C PRO A 84 -8.94 21.07 -7.42
N LYS A 85 -9.10 21.53 -6.17
CA LYS A 85 -10.28 21.30 -5.29
C LYS A 85 -10.39 19.91 -4.65
N GLN A 86 -9.58 18.95 -5.07
CA GLN A 86 -9.49 17.68 -4.34
C GLN A 86 -8.53 17.83 -3.16
N VAL A 87 -8.97 17.36 -1.99
CA VAL A 87 -8.22 17.49 -0.74
C VAL A 87 -8.22 16.19 0.05
N GLN A 88 -7.20 16.00 0.86
CA GLN A 88 -7.14 14.94 1.84
C GLN A 88 -6.75 15.52 3.20
N VAL A 89 -7.42 15.09 4.26
CA VAL A 89 -7.01 15.37 5.63
C VAL A 89 -6.59 14.05 6.27
N ARG A 90 -5.42 14.05 6.90
CA ARG A 90 -4.87 12.91 7.62
C ARG A 90 -4.60 13.28 9.08
N GLU A 91 -4.70 12.28 9.93
CA GLU A 91 -4.17 12.30 11.29
C GLU A 91 -3.02 11.29 11.30
N GLY A 92 -1.78 11.76 11.54
CA GLY A 92 -0.57 11.03 11.14
C GLY A 92 -0.71 10.46 9.73
N LEU A 93 -0.37 9.19 9.53
CA LEU A 93 -0.43 8.55 8.19
C LEU A 93 -1.84 8.29 7.68
N PHE A 94 -2.86 8.37 8.54
CA PHE A 94 -4.16 7.77 8.26
C PHE A 94 -5.19 8.79 7.80
N PRO A 95 -5.78 8.63 6.60
CA PRO A 95 -6.81 9.54 6.11
C PRO A 95 -8.05 9.53 6.99
N ILE A 96 -8.50 10.72 7.40
CA ILE A 96 -9.75 10.95 8.14
C ILE A 96 -10.80 11.65 7.27
N GLU A 97 -10.37 12.39 6.25
CA GLU A 97 -11.27 13.04 5.29
C GLU A 97 -10.66 13.05 3.89
N THR A 98 -11.50 12.93 2.86
CA THR A 98 -11.11 13.09 1.46
C THR A 98 -12.24 13.73 0.69
N VAL A 99 -11.91 14.74 -0.11
CA VAL A 99 -12.80 15.34 -1.12
C VAL A 99 -12.21 15.01 -2.49
N SER A 100 -12.97 14.31 -3.32
CA SER A 100 -12.63 13.98 -4.70
C SER A 100 -13.74 14.44 -5.66
N LEU A 101 -13.57 14.17 -6.97
CA LEU A 101 -14.63 14.41 -7.95
C LEU A 101 -15.89 13.58 -7.65
N ASP A 102 -15.72 12.37 -7.13
CA ASP A 102 -16.82 11.46 -6.75
C ASP A 102 -17.49 11.85 -5.42
N GLY A 103 -17.02 12.93 -4.79
CA GLY A 103 -17.60 13.54 -3.61
C GLY A 103 -16.75 13.41 -2.35
N ARG A 104 -17.41 13.46 -1.19
CA ARG A 104 -16.76 13.61 0.12
C ARG A 104 -16.84 12.33 0.94
N ARG A 105 -15.71 11.93 1.52
CA ARG A 105 -15.57 10.82 2.44
C ARG A 105 -15.05 11.32 3.79
N VAL A 106 -15.74 10.99 4.88
CA VAL A 106 -15.35 11.40 6.25
C VAL A 106 -15.42 10.19 7.17
N VAL A 107 -14.32 9.87 7.84
CA VAL A 107 -14.28 8.82 8.86
C VAL A 107 -15.04 9.33 10.09
N VAL A 108 -15.98 8.53 10.58
CA VAL A 108 -16.80 8.87 11.76
C VAL A 108 -16.49 7.97 12.95
N TYR A 109 -15.97 6.76 12.71
CA TYR A 109 -15.62 5.83 13.77
C TYR A 109 -14.52 4.85 13.34
N ARG A 110 -13.66 4.48 14.29
CA ARG A 110 -12.75 3.34 14.20
C ARG A 110 -12.81 2.56 15.51
N SER A 111 -12.82 1.23 15.43
CA SER A 111 -12.82 0.38 16.64
C SER A 111 -11.48 0.31 17.36
N GLN A 112 -10.40 0.72 16.70
CA GLN A 112 -9.05 0.81 17.24
C GLN A 112 -8.34 1.98 16.55
N ASP A 113 -7.41 2.63 17.25
CA ASP A 113 -6.64 3.73 16.69
C ASP A 113 -5.57 3.17 15.74
N PRO A 114 -5.58 3.51 14.43
CA PRO A 114 -4.53 3.06 13.52
C PRO A 114 -3.14 3.62 13.88
N GLN A 115 -3.04 4.68 14.67
CA GLN A 115 -1.76 5.20 15.18
C GLN A 115 -1.03 4.19 16.05
N GLU A 116 -1.71 3.17 16.59
CA GLU A 116 -1.05 2.06 17.31
C GLU A 116 -0.04 1.29 16.43
N LEU A 117 -0.06 1.47 15.10
CA LEU A 117 0.98 0.97 14.20
C LEU A 117 2.35 1.63 14.46
N LEU A 118 2.39 2.79 15.12
CA LEU A 118 3.59 3.55 15.46
C LEU A 118 4.14 3.20 16.86
N PRO A 119 5.46 3.28 17.08
CA PRO A 119 6.48 3.30 16.04
C PRO A 119 6.43 2.00 15.22
N PHE A 120 6.96 2.04 13.99
CA PHE A 120 7.01 0.88 13.13
C PHE A 120 7.96 -0.18 13.67
N ALA A 121 7.51 -1.44 13.60
CA ALA A 121 8.33 -2.61 13.84
C ALA A 121 7.90 -3.70 12.86
N VAL A 122 8.85 -4.43 12.28
CA VAL A 122 8.55 -5.52 11.34
C VAL A 122 7.60 -6.53 12.00
N GLY A 123 6.53 -6.89 11.29
CA GLY A 123 5.47 -7.78 11.78
C GLY A 123 4.40 -7.08 12.63
N LYS A 124 4.61 -5.83 13.07
CA LYS A 124 3.59 -5.07 13.80
C LYS A 124 2.39 -4.81 12.90
N SER A 125 1.19 -4.93 13.46
CA SER A 125 -0.06 -4.74 12.72
C SER A 125 -1.14 -4.13 13.60
N THR A 126 -2.14 -3.53 12.95
CA THR A 126 -3.38 -3.07 13.57
C THR A 126 -4.56 -3.47 12.68
N VAL A 127 -5.67 -3.85 13.29
CA VAL A 127 -6.89 -4.29 12.58
C VAL A 127 -8.09 -3.60 13.21
N PHE A 128 -8.86 -2.89 12.40
CA PHE A 128 -9.99 -2.12 12.90
C PHE A 128 -11.17 -2.16 11.94
N ARG A 129 -12.37 -2.09 12.53
CA ARG A 129 -13.58 -1.69 11.84
C ARG A 129 -13.53 -0.18 11.65
N ARG A 130 -13.75 0.30 10.43
CA ARG A 130 -13.82 1.72 10.07
C ARG A 130 -15.20 2.01 9.50
N GLU A 131 -15.83 3.04 10.04
CA GLU A 131 -17.07 3.59 9.52
C GLU A 131 -16.80 4.98 8.98
N TYR A 132 -17.30 5.24 7.78
CA TYR A 132 -17.14 6.52 7.10
C TYR A 132 -18.40 6.86 6.32
N LEU A 133 -18.71 8.15 6.25
CA LEU A 133 -19.75 8.67 5.37
C LEU A 133 -19.14 8.88 3.99
N ALA A 134 -19.74 8.32 2.95
CA ALA A 134 -19.46 8.63 1.56
C ALA A 134 -20.69 9.31 0.96
N ASN A 135 -20.61 10.61 0.68
CA ASN A 135 -21.74 11.43 0.22
C ASN A 135 -22.98 11.27 1.13
N GLY A 136 -22.76 11.30 2.45
CA GLY A 136 -23.80 11.13 3.47
C GLY A 136 -24.26 9.69 3.72
N GLN A 137 -23.83 8.72 2.91
CA GLN A 137 -24.16 7.31 3.12
C GLN A 137 -23.11 6.62 3.97
N LEU A 138 -23.54 5.93 5.03
CA LEU A 138 -22.66 5.15 5.87
C LEU A 138 -22.08 3.95 5.10
N ARG A 139 -20.75 3.82 5.17
CA ARG A 139 -19.98 2.70 4.64
C ARG A 139 -19.15 2.12 5.77
N VAL A 140 -19.10 0.79 5.83
CA VAL A 140 -18.41 0.08 6.92
C VAL A 140 -17.44 -0.93 6.36
N HIS A 141 -16.17 -0.78 6.70
CA HIS A 141 -15.09 -1.63 6.21
C HIS A 141 -14.30 -2.22 7.37
N ASN A 142 -13.79 -3.44 7.20
CA ASN A 142 -12.72 -3.98 8.05
C ASN A 142 -11.38 -3.66 7.36
N THR A 143 -10.47 -3.00 8.07
CA THR A 143 -9.17 -2.57 7.56
C THR A 143 -8.07 -3.16 8.42
N SER A 144 -6.99 -3.62 7.80
CA SER A 144 -5.74 -3.95 8.48
C SER A 144 -4.59 -3.15 7.88
N TRP A 145 -3.61 -2.86 8.73
CA TRP A 145 -2.28 -2.40 8.34
C TRP A 145 -1.23 -3.34 8.93
N VAL A 146 -0.19 -3.63 8.17
CA VAL A 146 0.94 -4.47 8.59
C VAL A 146 2.24 -3.80 8.14
N VAL A 147 3.24 -3.76 9.00
CA VAL A 147 4.62 -3.43 8.62
C VAL A 147 5.28 -4.73 8.14
N GLU A 148 5.35 -4.95 6.83
CA GLU A 148 5.88 -6.20 6.25
C GLU A 148 7.40 -6.28 6.36
N GLY A 149 8.11 -5.15 6.35
CA GLY A 149 9.57 -5.15 6.38
C GLY A 149 10.19 -3.78 6.13
N GLN A 150 11.45 -3.81 5.74
CA GLN A 150 12.19 -2.66 5.25
C GLN A 150 12.84 -3.02 3.92
N GLU A 151 12.91 -2.06 3.01
CA GLU A 151 13.52 -2.22 1.70
C GLU A 151 14.25 -0.94 1.30
N HIS A 152 15.45 -1.10 0.75
CA HIS A 152 16.15 -0.04 0.05
C HIS A 152 15.70 -0.05 -1.42
N ILE A 153 15.17 1.06 -1.92
CA ILE A 153 14.68 1.14 -3.31
C ILE A 153 15.15 2.40 -4.02
N THR A 154 15.38 2.25 -5.33
CA THR A 154 15.68 3.35 -6.26
C THR A 154 14.42 3.74 -7.03
N VAL A 155 14.09 5.03 -7.04
CA VAL A 155 13.02 5.64 -7.84
C VAL A 155 13.57 6.89 -8.55
N PRO A 156 12.84 7.53 -9.48
CA PRO A 156 13.37 8.70 -10.19
C PRO A 156 13.79 9.87 -9.28
N ALA A 157 13.16 10.02 -8.11
CA ALA A 157 13.54 11.03 -7.12
C ALA A 157 14.81 10.70 -6.28
N GLY A 158 15.39 9.51 -6.41
CA GLY A 158 16.58 9.08 -5.67
C GLY A 158 16.50 7.67 -5.08
N GLU A 159 17.39 7.41 -4.13
CA GLU A 159 17.49 6.13 -3.40
C GLU A 159 17.05 6.32 -1.95
N PHE A 160 16.25 5.38 -1.44
CA PHE A 160 15.60 5.53 -0.15
C PHE A 160 15.51 4.22 0.62
N ASP A 161 15.87 4.27 1.90
CA ASP A 161 15.51 3.22 2.84
C ASP A 161 14.07 3.41 3.32
N CYS A 162 13.23 2.41 3.07
CA CYS A 162 11.80 2.47 3.25
C CYS A 162 11.31 1.43 4.24
N TRP A 163 10.25 1.78 4.96
CA TRP A 163 9.36 0.81 5.60
C TRP A 163 8.31 0.35 4.60
N VAL A 164 8.07 -0.96 4.52
CA VAL A 164 7.04 -1.53 3.66
C VAL A 164 5.77 -1.73 4.48
N LEU A 165 4.76 -0.91 4.21
CA LEU A 165 3.47 -0.94 4.91
C LEU A 165 2.41 -1.50 3.96
N VAL A 166 1.65 -2.50 4.39
CA VAL A 166 0.54 -3.04 3.61
C VAL A 166 -0.77 -2.83 4.30
N ARG A 167 -1.69 -2.19 3.56
CA ARG A 167 -3.08 -2.02 3.94
C ARG A 167 -3.95 -2.98 3.16
N ARG A 168 -4.82 -3.68 3.86
CA ARG A 168 -5.92 -4.45 3.25
C ARG A 168 -7.24 -3.94 3.81
N THR A 169 -8.26 -3.87 2.97
CA THR A 169 -9.59 -3.39 3.36
C THR A 169 -10.64 -4.23 2.68
N ARG A 170 -11.70 -4.60 3.40
CA ARG A 170 -12.89 -5.23 2.82
C ARG A 170 -14.14 -4.52 3.30
N SER A 171 -15.11 -4.33 2.42
CA SER A 171 -16.45 -3.89 2.79
C SER A 171 -17.13 -4.97 3.64
N VAL A 172 -17.95 -4.55 4.60
CA VAL A 172 -18.79 -5.47 5.39
C VAL A 172 -20.11 -5.77 4.64
N ASN A 173 -20.52 -4.90 3.73
CA ASN A 173 -21.83 -4.94 3.09
C ASN A 173 -21.77 -5.21 1.57
N SER A 174 -20.59 -5.53 1.03
CA SER A 174 -20.38 -5.84 -0.40
C SER A 174 -19.07 -6.59 -0.62
N ASP A 175 -18.85 -7.10 -1.83
CA ASP A 175 -17.61 -7.79 -2.22
C ASP A 175 -16.44 -6.83 -2.52
N TRP A 176 -16.59 -5.54 -2.20
CA TRP A 176 -15.54 -4.57 -2.44
C TRP A 176 -14.32 -4.83 -1.54
N VAL A 177 -13.15 -4.88 -2.16
CA VAL A 177 -11.85 -4.99 -1.48
C VAL A 177 -10.92 -3.86 -1.88
N GLY A 178 -9.98 -3.51 -1.01
CA GLY A 178 -8.93 -2.53 -1.25
C GLY A 178 -7.60 -3.04 -0.77
N PHE A 179 -6.56 -2.76 -1.55
CA PHE A 179 -5.17 -3.10 -1.25
C PHE A 179 -4.30 -1.88 -1.51
N GLU A 180 -3.36 -1.62 -0.62
CA GLU A 180 -2.27 -0.68 -0.83
C GLU A 180 -0.98 -1.25 -0.23
N ARG A 181 0.15 -1.09 -0.93
CA ARG A 181 1.50 -1.31 -0.39
C ARG A 181 2.32 -0.05 -0.56
N TRP A 182 2.79 0.49 0.55
CA TRP A 182 3.51 1.74 0.65
C TRP A 182 4.97 1.44 0.96
N TRP A 183 5.89 1.96 0.16
CA TRP A 183 7.29 2.10 0.54
C TRP A 183 7.47 3.48 1.14
N TYR A 184 7.28 3.56 2.45
CA TYR A 184 7.34 4.80 3.21
C TYR A 184 8.77 5.12 3.61
N ALA A 185 9.33 6.23 3.13
CA ALA A 185 10.66 6.68 3.53
C ALA A 185 10.55 7.87 4.51
N PRO A 186 11.00 7.72 5.78
CA PRO A 186 10.94 8.79 6.76
C PRO A 186 11.64 10.07 6.32
N VAL A 187 12.75 9.95 5.57
CA VAL A 187 13.54 11.08 5.05
C VAL A 187 12.77 11.97 4.09
N VAL A 188 11.78 11.44 3.36
CA VAL A 188 10.87 12.24 2.52
C VAL A 188 9.52 12.52 3.18
N ARG A 189 9.30 12.02 4.40
CA ARG A 189 8.04 12.13 5.17
C ARG A 189 6.81 11.59 4.40
N HIS A 190 7.00 10.71 3.42
CA HIS A 190 5.93 10.16 2.59
C HIS A 190 6.36 8.83 1.94
N TYR A 191 5.44 8.17 1.24
CA TYR A 191 5.80 7.05 0.38
C TYR A 191 6.52 7.49 -0.89
N VAL A 192 7.59 6.76 -1.23
CA VAL A 192 8.34 6.94 -2.48
C VAL A 192 7.83 5.99 -3.58
N ARG A 193 7.10 4.93 -3.20
CA ARG A 193 6.34 4.05 -4.09
C ARG A 193 5.03 3.64 -3.43
N LEU A 194 3.97 3.54 -4.22
CA LEU A 194 2.68 3.00 -3.82
C LEU A 194 2.18 2.04 -4.90
N GLU A 195 1.86 0.82 -4.51
CA GLU A 195 1.05 -0.12 -5.31
C GLU A 195 -0.35 -0.19 -4.73
N TYR A 196 -1.38 -0.22 -5.57
CA TYR A 196 -2.76 -0.19 -5.09
C TYR A 196 -3.72 -0.91 -6.00
N ARG A 197 -4.83 -1.38 -5.43
CA ARG A 197 -5.99 -1.92 -6.16
C ARG A 197 -7.25 -1.64 -5.37
N TYR A 198 -8.28 -1.11 -6.03
CA TYR A 198 -9.55 -0.76 -5.39
C TYR A 198 -10.73 -1.37 -6.14
N GLY A 199 -11.47 -2.25 -5.47
CA GLY A 199 -12.55 -3.03 -6.07
C GLY A 199 -12.06 -3.80 -7.30
N GLU A 200 -12.80 -3.66 -8.39
CA GLU A 200 -12.53 -4.35 -9.66
C GLU A 200 -11.55 -3.60 -10.56
N GLN A 201 -11.07 -2.42 -10.15
CA GLN A 201 -10.12 -1.65 -10.95
C GLN A 201 -8.81 -2.44 -11.17
N PRO A 202 -8.15 -2.25 -12.33
CA PRO A 202 -6.81 -2.77 -12.55
C PRO A 202 -5.85 -2.33 -11.44
N PRO A 203 -4.84 -3.14 -11.08
CA PRO A 203 -3.77 -2.71 -10.20
C PRO A 203 -3.10 -1.44 -10.75
N GLY A 204 -2.87 -0.46 -9.87
CA GLY A 204 -2.14 0.76 -10.15
C GLY A 204 -0.83 0.81 -9.38
N SER A 205 0.09 1.63 -9.85
CA SER A 205 1.34 1.93 -9.17
C SER A 205 1.74 3.38 -9.42
N ARG A 206 2.44 3.99 -8.47
CA ARG A 206 3.08 5.29 -8.65
C ARG A 206 4.40 5.35 -7.91
N VAL A 207 5.40 5.97 -8.53
CA VAL A 207 6.74 6.18 -7.95
C VAL A 207 7.04 7.68 -7.86
N LEU A 208 7.74 8.09 -6.81
CA LEU A 208 8.07 9.48 -6.55
C LEU A 208 9.07 9.95 -7.60
N ILE A 209 8.74 11.06 -8.26
CA ILE A 209 9.57 11.69 -9.27
C ILE A 209 10.21 12.98 -8.76
N ASN A 210 9.56 13.68 -7.83
CA ASN A 210 10.07 14.91 -7.25
C ASN A 210 9.47 15.16 -5.86
N TYR A 211 10.19 15.90 -5.01
CA TYR A 211 9.69 16.34 -3.71
C TYR A 211 10.40 17.61 -3.25
N HIS A 212 9.73 18.40 -2.42
CA HIS A 212 10.27 19.60 -1.80
C HIS A 212 9.81 19.67 -0.34
N LEU A 213 10.75 19.65 0.61
CA LEU A 213 10.43 19.69 2.04
C LEU A 213 10.86 21.02 2.63
N GLN A 214 10.01 21.60 3.46
CA GLN A 214 10.36 22.74 4.29
C GLN A 214 11.29 22.29 5.43
N SER A 215 12.26 23.16 5.72
CA SER A 215 13.24 23.01 6.79
C SER A 215 12.60 23.01 8.16
#